data_AF-A0AAE9D2N8-F1
#
_entry.id   AF-A0AAE9D2N8-F1
#
_cell.length_a   1.000
_cell.length_b   1.000
_cell.length_c   1.000
_cell.angle_alpha   90.00
_cell.angle_beta   90.00
_cell.angle_gamma   90.00
#
_symmetry.space_group_name_H-M   'P 1'
#
loop_
_entity.id
_entity.type
_entity.pdbx_description
1 polymer ?
#
loop_
_entity_poly.entity_id
_entity_poly.type
_entity_poly.pdbx_seq_one_letter_code
_entity_poly.pdbx_strand_id
1 'polypeptide(L)'
;MIFRHGASSAEFRRLEKNNGKQLRMKMSKIKLGSVKVIADALLVKGNMWFEQFYSGVITTAFVAGACYMSYPFNKWDVGRAYRRNYCTPQRVELSKRDHRLTGNQYRIAGLDSFPEK
;
A
#
# COMPACT_ATOMS: atom_id res chain seq x y z
N MET A 1 -19.55 76.26 -21.35
CA MET A 1 -18.55 76.69 -20.34
C MET A 1 -18.26 75.49 -19.46
N ILE A 2 -17.18 74.75 -19.74
CA ILE A 2 -16.85 73.49 -19.03
C ILE A 2 -15.80 73.82 -17.98
N PHE A 3 -16.21 73.97 -16.72
CA PHE A 3 -15.29 74.18 -15.60
C PHE A 3 -14.65 72.85 -15.19
N ARG A 4 -13.36 72.67 -15.50
CA ARG A 4 -12.51 71.63 -14.92
C ARG A 4 -12.06 72.07 -13.53
N HIS A 5 -12.51 71.41 -12.48
CA HIS A 5 -11.93 71.55 -11.13
C HIS A 5 -10.59 70.80 -11.07
N GLY A 6 -9.51 71.54 -10.82
CA GLY A 6 -8.17 71.01 -10.61
C GLY A 6 -8.01 70.48 -9.19
N ALA A 7 -7.73 69.18 -9.04
CA ALA A 7 -7.36 68.60 -7.76
C ALA A 7 -6.03 69.21 -7.27
N SER A 8 -5.99 69.63 -6.00
CA SER A 8 -4.80 70.24 -5.39
C SER A 8 -3.64 69.23 -5.33
N SER A 9 -2.42 69.69 -5.64
CA SER A 9 -1.19 68.88 -5.69
C SER A 9 -0.90 68.10 -4.38
N ALA A 10 -1.48 68.53 -3.25
CA ALA A 10 -1.42 67.82 -1.97
C ALA A 10 -2.24 66.52 -1.95
N GLU A 11 -3.39 66.47 -2.64
CA GLU A 11 -4.24 65.28 -2.72
C GLU A 11 -3.61 64.21 -3.60
N PHE A 12 -2.98 64.62 -4.69
CA PHE A 12 -2.26 63.70 -5.59
C PHE A 12 -1.13 62.96 -4.84
N ARG A 13 -0.35 63.68 -4.01
CA ARG A 13 0.70 63.08 -3.16
C ARG A 13 0.15 62.15 -2.07
N ARG A 14 -1.06 62.40 -1.54
CA ARG A 14 -1.71 61.48 -0.58
C ARG A 14 -2.16 60.19 -1.25
N LEU A 15 -2.73 60.28 -2.45
CA LEU A 15 -3.17 59.11 -3.23
C LEU A 15 -2.00 58.20 -3.60
N GLU A 16 -0.87 58.78 -4.02
CA GLU A 16 0.33 58.01 -4.35
C GLU A 16 0.90 57.24 -3.14
N LYS A 17 0.98 57.88 -1.97
CA LYS A 17 1.41 57.21 -0.73
C LYS A 17 0.46 56.10 -0.29
N ASN A 18 -0.85 56.31 -0.42
CA ASN A 18 -1.85 55.30 -0.06
C ASN A 18 -1.82 54.10 -1.02
N ASN A 19 -1.68 54.36 -2.33
CA ASN A 19 -1.54 53.31 -3.33
C ASN A 19 -0.24 52.51 -3.14
N GLY A 20 0.87 53.18 -2.82
CA GLY A 20 2.14 52.52 -2.51
C GLY A 20 2.05 51.61 -1.27
N LYS A 21 1.37 52.05 -0.21
CA LYS A 21 1.12 51.21 0.98
C LYS A 21 0.23 50.00 0.67
N GLN A 22 -0.82 50.20 -0.14
CA GLN A 22 -1.72 49.12 -0.56
C GLN A 22 -1.00 48.07 -1.40
N LEU A 23 -0.19 48.49 -2.36
CA LEU A 23 0.64 47.60 -3.18
C LEU A 23 1.61 46.78 -2.32
N ARG A 24 2.26 47.42 -1.34
CA ARG A 24 3.21 46.76 -0.44
C ARG A 24 2.54 45.71 0.46
N MET A 25 1.33 45.99 0.97
CA MET A 25 0.53 45.01 1.72
C MET A 25 0.01 43.86 0.85
N LYS A 26 -0.34 44.13 -0.42
CA LYS A 26 -0.76 43.08 -1.36
C LYS A 26 0.40 42.12 -1.65
N MET A 27 1.58 42.67 -1.91
CA MET A 27 2.81 41.90 -2.17
C MET A 27 3.23 41.05 -0.96
N SER A 28 3.12 41.58 0.27
CA SER A 28 3.46 40.81 1.47
C SER A 28 2.50 39.65 1.72
N LYS A 29 1.19 39.84 1.50
CA LYS A 29 0.19 38.76 1.60
C LYS A 29 0.43 37.65 0.58
N ILE A 30 0.76 38.00 -0.66
CA ILE A 30 1.08 37.02 -1.72
C ILE A 30 2.30 36.20 -1.30
N LYS A 31 3.37 36.87 -0.85
CA LYS A 31 4.60 36.19 -0.41
C LYS A 31 4.35 35.25 0.78
N LEU A 32 3.54 35.68 1.75
CA LEU A 32 3.19 34.87 2.92
C LEU A 32 2.32 33.66 2.55
N GLY A 33 1.36 33.84 1.64
CA GLY A 33 0.53 32.76 1.11
C GLY A 33 1.35 31.70 0.37
N SER A 34 2.29 32.12 -0.49
CA SER A 34 3.17 31.19 -1.20
C SER A 34 4.09 30.41 -0.25
N VAL A 35 4.65 31.05 0.77
CA VAL A 35 5.49 30.38 1.77
C VAL A 35 4.68 29.36 2.57
N LYS A 36 3.44 29.70 2.94
CA LYS A 36 2.55 28.80 3.66
C LYS A 36 2.14 27.58 2.83
N VAL A 37 1.81 27.77 1.55
CA VAL A 37 1.50 26.65 0.63
C VAL A 37 2.71 25.73 0.46
N ILE A 38 3.92 26.27 0.34
CA ILE A 38 5.14 25.46 0.22
C ILE A 38 5.42 24.70 1.52
N ALA A 39 5.26 25.34 2.69
CA ALA A 39 5.44 24.70 3.99
C ALA A 39 4.40 23.59 4.23
N ASP A 40 3.13 23.85 3.95
CA ASP A 40 2.05 22.86 4.08
C ASP A 40 2.27 21.68 3.12
N ALA A 41 2.72 21.92 1.88
CA ALA A 41 3.05 20.86 0.94
C ALA A 41 4.28 20.02 1.36
N LEU A 42 5.30 20.66 1.96
CA LEU A 42 6.46 19.96 2.51
C LEU A 42 6.10 19.09 3.72
N LEU A 43 5.22 19.59 4.59
CA LEU A 43 4.75 18.87 5.77
C LEU A 43 3.89 17.67 5.38
N VAL A 44 2.99 17.83 4.40
CA VAL A 44 2.19 16.70 3.86
C VAL A 44 3.11 15.64 3.24
N LYS A 45 4.11 16.03 2.44
CA LYS A 45 5.03 15.08 1.78
C LYS A 45 5.87 14.26 2.78
N GLY A 46 6.16 14.81 3.96
CA GLY A 46 6.83 14.11 5.06
C GLY A 46 6.01 13.00 5.72
N ASN A 47 4.67 13.09 5.67
CA ASN A 47 3.76 12.14 6.32
C ASN A 47 3.35 10.96 5.41
N MET A 48 3.56 11.04 4.10
CA MET A 48 3.03 10.05 3.14
C MET A 48 3.75 8.70 3.13
N TRP A 49 5.03 8.64 3.51
CA TRP A 49 5.83 7.41 3.36
C TRP A 49 5.52 6.37 4.44
N PHE A 50 5.23 6.81 5.67
CA PHE A 50 4.86 5.90 6.76
C PHE A 50 3.47 5.30 6.55
N GLU A 51 2.54 6.08 5.96
CA GLU A 51 1.19 5.57 5.66
C GLU A 51 1.18 4.47 4.59
N GLN A 52 2.10 4.54 3.62
CA GLN A 52 2.28 3.48 2.61
C GLN A 52 2.82 2.18 3.21
N PHE A 53 3.54 2.24 4.33
CA PHE A 53 4.04 1.05 5.01
C PHE A 53 2.90 0.17 5.54
N TYR A 54 1.79 0.76 6.02
CA TYR A 54 0.62 0.00 6.46
C TYR A 54 0.00 -0.81 5.31
N SER A 55 -0.13 -0.20 4.13
CA SER A 55 -0.59 -0.89 2.93
C SER A 55 0.33 -2.07 2.58
N GLY A 56 1.66 -1.86 2.63
CA GLY A 56 2.64 -2.92 2.44
C GLY A 56 2.48 -4.08 3.41
N VAL A 57 2.40 -3.79 4.72
CA VAL A 57 2.24 -4.81 5.78
C VAL A 57 0.95 -5.60 5.60
N ILE A 58 -0.17 -4.92 5.30
CA ILE A 58 -1.46 -5.58 5.06
C ILE A 58 -1.35 -6.51 3.85
N THR A 59 -0.81 -6.03 2.74
CA THR A 59 -0.66 -6.83 1.51
C THR A 59 0.22 -8.05 1.77
N THR A 60 1.36 -7.87 2.44
CA THR A 60 2.25 -8.98 2.81
C THR A 60 1.59 -9.96 3.76
N ALA A 61 0.79 -9.51 4.72
CA ALA A 61 0.06 -10.39 5.63
C ALA A 61 -0.97 -11.25 4.89
N PHE A 62 -1.69 -10.69 3.92
CA PHE A 62 -2.62 -11.46 3.08
C PHE A 62 -1.91 -12.46 2.17
N VAL A 63 -0.81 -12.05 1.53
CA VAL A 63 -0.01 -12.94 0.67
C VAL A 63 0.59 -14.08 1.50
N ALA A 64 1.20 -13.76 2.65
CA ALA A 64 1.73 -14.76 3.57
C ALA A 64 0.62 -15.68 4.05
N GLY A 65 -0.52 -15.13 4.47
CA GLY A 65 -1.72 -15.88 4.83
C GLY A 65 -2.09 -16.88 3.74
N ALA A 66 -2.28 -16.43 2.51
CA ALA A 66 -2.60 -17.30 1.37
C ALA A 66 -1.56 -18.40 1.15
N CYS A 67 -0.27 -18.11 1.25
CA CYS A 67 0.79 -19.11 1.12
C CYS A 67 0.73 -20.17 2.24
N TYR A 68 0.52 -19.74 3.48
CA TYR A 68 0.49 -20.64 4.64
C TYR A 68 -0.83 -21.40 4.82
N MET A 69 -1.94 -20.91 4.23
CA MET A 69 -3.25 -21.60 4.28
C MET A 69 -3.22 -23.00 3.66
N SER A 70 -2.27 -23.29 2.77
CA SER A 70 -2.09 -24.63 2.21
C SER A 70 -1.82 -25.70 3.27
N TYR A 71 -1.16 -25.36 4.38
CA TYR A 71 -0.81 -26.28 5.46
C TYR A 71 -2.02 -26.81 6.25
N PRO A 72 -2.89 -25.96 6.85
CA PRO A 72 -4.04 -26.44 7.61
C PRO A 72 -5.02 -27.24 6.74
N PHE A 73 -5.27 -26.81 5.49
CA PHE A 73 -6.14 -27.55 4.59
C PHE A 73 -5.60 -28.95 4.26
N ASN A 74 -4.30 -29.09 4.02
CA ASN A 74 -3.70 -30.41 3.77
C ASN A 74 -3.83 -31.34 4.98
N LYS A 75 -3.66 -30.79 6.20
CA LYS A 75 -3.74 -31.56 7.43
C LYS A 75 -5.16 -32.03 7.72
N TRP A 76 -6.17 -31.21 7.44
CA TRP A 76 -7.59 -31.58 7.63
C TRP A 76 -8.11 -32.54 6.56
N ASP A 77 -7.73 -32.34 5.30
CA ASP A 77 -8.21 -33.17 4.17
C ASP A 77 -7.55 -34.56 4.18
N VAL A 78 -6.23 -34.60 4.35
CA VAL A 78 -5.42 -35.79 4.07
C VAL A 78 -4.70 -36.34 5.30
N GLY A 79 -4.67 -35.61 6.41
CA GLY A 79 -3.95 -36.00 7.61
C GLY A 79 -2.43 -35.80 7.54
N ARG A 80 -1.90 -35.15 6.49
CA ARG A 80 -0.47 -34.87 6.33
C ARG A 80 -0.19 -33.40 6.12
N ALA A 81 0.96 -32.95 6.65
CA ALA A 81 1.43 -31.57 6.57
C ALA A 81 1.67 -31.08 5.13
N TYR A 82 2.16 -31.96 4.25
CA TYR A 82 2.57 -31.60 2.90
C TYR A 82 1.98 -32.57 1.88
N ARG A 83 1.52 -32.03 0.74
CA ARG A 83 1.11 -32.84 -0.42
C ARG A 83 2.34 -33.44 -1.11
N ARG A 84 2.15 -34.60 -1.75
CA ARG A 84 3.23 -35.31 -2.42
C ARG A 84 3.65 -34.55 -3.68
N ASN A 85 4.96 -34.42 -3.89
CA ASN A 85 5.49 -33.87 -5.14
C ASN A 85 5.54 -34.97 -6.23
N TYR A 86 4.96 -34.69 -7.39
CA TYR A 86 4.85 -35.59 -8.54
C TYR A 86 5.77 -35.21 -9.73
N CYS A 87 6.83 -34.42 -9.50
CA CYS A 87 7.75 -33.94 -10.54
C CYS A 87 8.40 -35.00 -11.45
N THR A 88 8.22 -36.30 -11.21
CA THR A 88 8.70 -37.37 -12.10
C THR A 88 7.62 -38.43 -12.34
N PRO A 89 7.59 -39.07 -13.54
CA PRO A 89 6.63 -40.13 -13.85
C PRO A 89 6.68 -41.29 -12.85
N GLN A 90 7.87 -41.67 -12.38
CA GLN A 90 8.06 -42.74 -11.41
C GLN A 90 7.35 -42.43 -10.08
N ARG A 91 7.36 -41.17 -9.63
CA ARG A 91 6.66 -40.76 -8.40
C ARG A 91 5.14 -40.80 -8.55
N VAL A 92 4.64 -40.56 -9.76
CA VAL A 92 3.21 -40.72 -10.10
C VAL A 92 2.83 -42.21 -10.05
N GLU A 93 3.63 -43.08 -10.66
CA GLU A 93 3.37 -44.53 -10.66
C GLU A 93 3.40 -45.12 -9.25
N LEU A 94 4.38 -44.75 -8.44
CA LEU A 94 4.46 -45.17 -7.03
C LEU A 94 3.25 -44.68 -6.22
N SER A 95 2.76 -43.47 -6.48
CA SER A 95 1.58 -42.96 -5.78
C SER A 95 0.29 -43.66 -6.23
N LYS A 96 0.18 -44.04 -7.50
CA LYS A 96 -0.91 -44.89 -8.01
C LYS A 96 -0.86 -46.28 -7.36
N ARG A 97 0.33 -46.85 -7.19
CA ARG A 97 0.53 -48.12 -6.45
C ARG A 97 0.02 -47.98 -5.01
N ASP A 98 0.45 -46.94 -4.29
CA ASP A 98 0.04 -46.74 -2.89
C ASP A 98 -1.48 -46.56 -2.77
N HIS A 99 -2.11 -45.85 -3.72
CA HIS A 99 -3.56 -45.71 -3.79
C HIS A 99 -4.29 -47.04 -4.02
N ARG A 100 -3.75 -47.92 -4.87
CA ARG A 100 -4.33 -49.26 -5.11
C ARG A 100 -4.23 -50.16 -3.89
N LEU A 101 -3.15 -50.05 -3.11
CA LEU A 101 -2.91 -50.90 -1.94
C LEU A 101 -3.74 -50.49 -0.71
N THR A 102 -3.97 -49.19 -0.50
CA THR A 102 -4.54 -48.67 0.75
C THR A 102 -5.86 -47.91 0.56
N GLY A 103 -6.30 -47.72 -0.68
CA GLY A 103 -7.45 -46.87 -1.03
C GLY A 103 -7.20 -45.37 -0.88
N ASN A 104 -6.05 -44.95 -0.33
CA ASN A 104 -5.66 -43.56 -0.18
C ASN A 104 -4.14 -43.42 -0.32
N GLN A 105 -3.68 -42.70 -1.33
CA GLN A 105 -2.26 -42.48 -1.65
C GLN A 105 -1.40 -41.87 -0.52
N TYR A 106 -2.02 -41.34 0.54
CA TYR A 106 -1.34 -40.74 1.68
C TYR A 106 -1.25 -41.64 2.91
N ARG A 107 -2.00 -42.75 2.92
CA ARG A 107 -1.95 -43.78 3.97
C ARG A 107 -0.77 -44.72 3.69
N ILE A 108 0.15 -44.84 4.65
CA ILE A 108 1.31 -45.73 4.52
C ILE A 108 0.93 -47.12 5.05
N ALA A 109 1.12 -48.14 4.23
CA ALA A 109 1.13 -49.53 4.68
C ALA A 109 2.49 -49.82 5.31
N GLY A 110 2.54 -49.93 6.64
CA GLY A 110 3.73 -50.24 7.41
C GLY A 110 4.05 -51.75 7.42
N LEU A 111 5.07 -52.13 8.17
CA LEU A 111 5.46 -53.54 8.33
C LEU A 111 4.35 -54.38 9.00
N ASP A 112 3.47 -53.74 9.76
CA ASP A 112 2.32 -54.38 10.42
C ASP A 112 1.22 -54.82 9.43
N SER A 113 1.30 -54.39 8.18
CA SER A 113 0.34 -54.80 7.14
C SER A 113 0.67 -56.16 6.51
N PHE A 114 1.84 -56.73 6.84
CA PHE A 114 2.20 -58.07 6.42
C PHE A 114 1.66 -59.09 7.42
N PRO A 115 1.12 -60.22 6.96
CA PRO A 115 0.72 -61.30 7.86
C PRO A 115 1.96 -61.82 8.61
N GLU A 116 1.88 -61.86 9.95
CA GLU A 116 2.86 -62.58 10.75
C GLU A 116 2.78 -64.07 10.37
N LYS A 117 3.95 -64.66 10.12
CA LYS A 117 4.10 -66.06 9.73
C LYS A 117 3.77 -67.01 10.87
#